data_AF-H8G7A5-F1
#
_entry.id   AF-H8G7A5-F1
#
_cell.length_a   1.000
_cell.length_b   1.000
_cell.length_c   1.000
_cell.angle_alpha   90.00
_cell.angle_beta   90.00
_cell.angle_gamma   90.00
#
_symmetry.space_group_name_H-M   'P 1'
#
loop_
_entity.id
_entity.type
_entity.pdbx_description
1 polymer ?
#
loop_
_entity_poly.entity_id
_entity_poly.type
_entity_poly.pdbx_seq_one_letter_code
_entity_poly.pdbx_strand_id
1 'polypeptide(L)' 'MRRVRKLRGLTQYQLADRLAELSNNSSVSRDEVARWERGKRVPGPYWRQWLSVALDVPSEQLLEAVRCGRLRRAAG' A
#
# COMPACT_ATOMS: atom_id res chain seq x y z
N MET A 1 3.01 5.29 1.19
CA MET A 1 2.93 4.32 0.06
C MET A 1 3.28 4.95 -1.30
N ARG A 2 2.43 5.80 -1.92
CA ARG A 2 2.67 6.33 -3.29
C ARG A 2 4.05 6.94 -3.51
N ARG A 3 4.51 7.77 -2.57
CA ARG A 3 5.85 8.38 -2.61
C ARG A 3 6.95 7.31 -2.65
N VAL A 4 6.90 6.35 -1.73
CA VAL A 4 7.87 5.25 -1.65
C VAL A 4 7.87 4.42 -2.93
N ARG A 5 6.68 4.02 -3.43
CA ARG A 5 6.58 3.29 -4.71
C ARG A 5 7.25 4.05 -5.86
N LYS A 6 7.00 5.35 -5.96
CA LYS A 6 7.62 6.20 -7.00
C LYS A 6 9.13 6.32 -6.84
N LEU A 7 9.64 6.44 -5.62
CA LEU A 7 11.09 6.47 -5.35
C LEU A 7 11.78 5.16 -5.76
N ARG A 8 11.05 4.03 -5.71
CA ARG A 8 11.51 2.72 -6.21
C ARG A 8 11.31 2.54 -7.72
N GLY A 9 10.81 3.55 -8.45
CA GLY A 9 10.58 3.47 -9.89
C GLY A 9 9.43 2.56 -10.32
N LEU A 10 8.60 2.09 -9.39
CA LEU A 10 7.56 1.11 -9.68
C LEU A 10 6.26 1.77 -10.14
N THR A 11 5.61 1.22 -11.14
CA THR A 11 4.20 1.49 -11.47
C THR A 11 3.27 0.80 -10.48
N GLN A 12 1.98 1.16 -10.46
CA GLN A 12 1.01 0.47 -9.59
C GLN A 12 0.79 -0.99 -10.01
N TYR A 13 0.91 -1.31 -11.30
CA TYR A 13 0.87 -2.68 -11.81
C TYR A 13 2.06 -3.48 -11.30
N GLN A 14 3.29 -2.96 -11.50
CA GLN A 14 4.50 -3.63 -11.01
C GLN A 14 4.50 -3.85 -9.50
N LEU A 15 3.91 -2.95 -8.71
CA LEU A 15 3.75 -3.20 -7.29
C LEU A 15 2.72 -4.31 -7.00
N ALA A 16 1.60 -4.37 -7.73
CA ALA A 16 0.63 -5.46 -7.59
C ALA A 16 1.24 -6.80 -7.98
N ASP A 17 1.98 -6.86 -9.10
CA ASP A 17 2.66 -8.07 -9.58
C ASP A 17 3.69 -8.55 -8.55
N ARG A 18 4.55 -7.65 -8.05
CA ARG A 18 5.52 -7.97 -7.01
C ARG A 18 4.89 -8.44 -5.71
N LEU A 19 3.73 -7.88 -5.33
CA LEU A 19 2.97 -8.36 -4.17
C LEU A 19 2.41 -9.75 -4.42
N ALA A 20 1.87 -10.03 -5.60
CA ALA A 20 1.35 -11.34 -5.95
C ALA A 20 2.46 -12.41 -5.94
N GLU A 21 3.63 -12.09 -6.49
CA GLU A 21 4.83 -12.94 -6.45
C GLU A 21 5.30 -13.23 -5.03
N LEU A 22 5.52 -12.19 -4.22
CA LEU A 22 6.03 -12.35 -2.85
C LEU A 22 5.06 -13.11 -1.94
N SER A 23 3.76 -12.83 -2.08
CA SER A 23 2.72 -13.41 -1.23
C SER A 23 2.18 -14.74 -1.73
N ASN A 24 2.58 -15.17 -2.93
CA ASN A 24 1.99 -16.26 -3.69
C ASN A 24 0.45 -16.15 -3.78
N ASN A 25 -0.04 -14.91 -3.92
CA ASN A 25 -1.46 -14.59 -3.90
C ASN A 25 -1.82 -13.53 -4.94
N SER A 26 -2.45 -13.96 -6.05
CA SER A 26 -2.85 -13.12 -7.18
C SER A 26 -4.12 -12.29 -6.97
N SER A 27 -4.72 -12.31 -5.78
CA SER A 27 -5.93 -11.52 -5.48
C SER A 27 -5.68 -10.01 -5.40
N VAL A 28 -4.43 -9.57 -5.23
CA VAL A 28 -4.08 -8.16 -5.23
C VAL A 28 -4.02 -7.62 -6.66
N SER A 29 -4.73 -6.53 -6.90
CA SER A 29 -4.76 -5.87 -8.21
C SER A 29 -4.22 -4.45 -8.14
N ARG A 30 -3.91 -3.89 -9.32
CA ARG A 30 -3.57 -2.48 -9.46
C ARG A 30 -4.59 -1.54 -8.82
N ASP A 31 -5.88 -1.88 -8.92
CA ASP A 31 -6.95 -1.04 -8.36
C ASP A 31 -6.97 -1.08 -6.84
N GLU A 32 -6.63 -2.24 -6.24
CA GLU A 32 -6.47 -2.36 -4.80
C GLU A 32 -5.28 -1.51 -4.31
N VAL A 33 -4.13 -1.58 -5.00
CA VAL A 33 -2.99 -0.68 -4.79
C VAL A 33 -3.41 0.79 -4.89
N ALA A 34 -4.20 1.15 -5.90
CA ALA A 34 -4.67 2.52 -6.09
C ALA A 34 -5.66 2.98 -5.00
N ARG A 35 -6.44 2.07 -4.40
CA ARG A 35 -7.30 2.39 -3.24
C ARG A 35 -6.47 2.67 -2.00
N TRP A 36 -5.41 1.89 -1.76
CA TRP A 36 -4.49 2.11 -0.64
C TRP A 36 -3.74 3.44 -0.78
N GLU A 37 -3.25 3.77 -1.97
CA GLU A 37 -2.52 5.02 -2.19
C GLU A 37 -3.36 6.27 -2.00
N ARG A 38 -4.66 6.19 -2.32
CA ARG A 38 -5.62 7.29 -2.12
C ARG A 38 -6.19 7.34 -0.71
N GLY A 39 -5.87 6.37 0.16
CA GLY A 39 -6.46 6.24 1.49
C GLY A 39 -7.93 5.83 1.50
N LYS A 40 -8.48 5.34 0.38
CA LYS A 40 -9.86 4.84 0.30
C LYS A 40 -10.03 3.52 1.06
N ARG A 41 -8.98 2.72 1.13
CA ARG A 41 -8.93 1.47 1.90
C ARG A 41 -7.60 1.36 2.62
N VAL A 42 -7.66 0.83 3.84
CA VAL A 42 -6.47 0.53 4.64
C VAL A 42 -6.04 -0.90 4.32
N PRO A 43 -4.76 -1.14 3.97
CA PRO A 43 -4.27 -2.50 3.79
C PRO A 43 -4.39 -3.30 5.11
N GLY A 44 -4.96 -4.50 5.04
CA GLY A 44 -5.03 -5.41 6.18
C GLY A 44 -3.63 -5.82 6.68
N PRO A 45 -3.52 -6.42 7.88
CA PRO A 45 -2.23 -6.85 8.44
C PRO A 45 -1.40 -7.71 7.48
N TYR A 46 -2.05 -8.67 6.80
CA TYR A 46 -1.43 -9.52 5.79
C TYR A 46 -0.76 -8.72 4.67
N TRP A 47 -1.48 -7.78 4.04
CA TRP A 47 -0.91 -6.95 2.97
C TRP A 47 0.13 -5.95 3.46
N ARG A 48 0.05 -5.50 4.71
CA ARG A 48 1.06 -4.61 5.30
C ARG A 48 2.43 -5.28 5.41
N GLN A 49 2.49 -6.56 5.75
CA GLN A 49 3.73 -7.33 5.76
C GLN A 49 4.35 -7.38 4.36
N TRP A 50 3.57 -7.75 3.34
CA TRP A 50 4.07 -7.83 1.97
C TRP A 50 4.44 -6.47 1.38
N LEU A 51 3.70 -5.42 1.72
CA LEU A 51 4.05 -4.06 1.33
C LEU A 51 5.38 -3.61 1.94
N SER A 52 5.66 -3.99 3.18
CA SER A 52 6.93 -3.70 3.84
C SER A 52 8.10 -4.35 3.10
N VAL A 53 7.96 -5.62 2.71
CA VAL A 53 8.95 -6.35 1.91
C VAL A 53 9.08 -5.78 0.50
N ALA A 54 7.96 -5.57 -0.21
CA ALA A 54 7.96 -5.13 -1.61
C ALA A 54 8.53 -3.71 -1.80
N LEU A 55 8.30 -2.82 -0.84
CA LEU A 55 8.76 -1.43 -0.88
C LEU A 55 10.06 -1.20 -0.10
N ASP A 56 10.52 -2.24 0.62
CA ASP A 56 11.69 -2.21 1.48
C ASP A 56 11.62 -1.00 2.43
N VAL A 57 10.54 -0.99 3.23
CA VAL A 57 10.27 0.01 4.28
C VAL A 57 9.67 -0.68 5.50
N PRO A 58 9.95 -0.24 6.73
CA PRO A 58 9.32 -0.77 7.94
C PRO A 58 7.78 -0.67 7.89
N SER A 59 7.10 -1.71 8.37
CA SER A 59 5.62 -1.80 8.38
C SER A 59 4.97 -0.67 9.18
N GLU A 60 5.65 -0.13 10.18
CA GLU A 60 5.22 1.02 10.98
C GLU A 60 5.13 2.32 10.17
N GLN A 61 6.02 2.52 9.18
CA GLN A 61 5.96 3.69 8.30
C GLN A 61 4.79 3.61 7.29
N LEU A 62 4.28 2.39 7.02
CA LEU A 62 3.07 2.22 6.22
C LEU A 62 1.80 2.61 7.01
N LEU A 63 1.83 2.57 8.35
CA LEU A 63 0.71 2.92 9.23
C LEU A 63 0.45 4.44 9.32
N GLU A 64 1.44 5.30 9.12
CA GLU A 64 1.21 6.75 9.21
C GLU A 64 0.28 7.30 8.12
N ALA A 65 0.24 6.65 6.95
CA ALA A 65 -0.70 6.99 5.88
C ALA A 65 -2.17 6.65 6.25
N VAL A 66 -2.40 5.79 7.25
CA VAL A 66 -3.71 5.30 7.68
C VAL A 66 -4.39 6.27 8.67
N ARG A 67 -3.60 6.95 9.52
CA ARG A 67 -4.14 7.85 10.56
C ARG A 67 -4.60 9.20 9.99
N CYS A 68 -3.89 9.75 9.00
CA CYS A 68 -4.20 11.06 8.41
C CYS A 68 -5.51 11.09 7.60
N GLY A 69 -6.06 9.94 7.21
CA GLY A 69 -7.32 9.85 6.45
C GLY A 69 -8.60 9.87 7.29
N ARG A 70 -8.52 9.57 8.60
CA ARG A 70 -9.69 9.63 9.51
C ARG A 70 -9.94 11.06 10.00
N LEU A 71 -8.89 11.82 10.31
CA LEU A 71 -9.02 13.19 10.83
C LEU A 71 -9.60 14.17 9.81
N ARG A 72 -9.32 14.01 8.51
CA ARG A 72 -9.89 14.88 7.46
C ARG A 72 -11.37 14.67 7.15
N ARG A 73 -12.00 13.61 7.66
CA ARG A 73 -13.45 13.35 7.47
C ARG A 73 -14.30 13.70 8.68
N ALA A 74 -13.69 14.03 9.82
CA ALA A 74 -14.39 14.50 11.01
C ALA A 74 -14.43 16.04 11.12
N ALA A 75 -13.90 16.75 10.12
CA ALA A 75 -13.79 18.20 10.08
C ALA A 75 -14.50 18.81 8.85
N GLY A 76 -15.53 18.14 8.34
CA GLY A 76 -16.35 18.61 7.21
C GLY A 76 -17.82 18.34 7.48
#